data_AF-A0A1I4G2W6-F1
#
_entry.id   AF-A0A1I4G2W6-F1
#
_cell.length_a   1.000
_cell.length_b   1.000
_cell.length_c   1.000
_cell.angle_alpha   90.00
_cell.angle_beta   90.00
_cell.angle_gamma   90.00
#
_symmetry.space_group_name_H-M   'P 1'
#
loop_
_entity.id
_entity.type
_entity.pdbx_description
1 polymer ?
#
loop_
_entity_poly.entity_id
_entity_poly.type
_entity_poly.pdbx_seq_one_letter_code
_entity_poly.pdbx_strand_id
1 'polypeptide(L)'
;MEPGPIADLLHEAAETHHRVYRITDGEDPDWASWYAQWLVELSELPQLLGRTPVRSELTYLLVLLDREIADVQPAQPWEQYYARRISEHFAAR
;
A
#
# COMPACT_ATOMS: atom_id res chain seq x y z
N MET A 1 -17.80 8.61 1.20
CA MET A 1 -16.74 9.13 2.07
C MET A 1 -15.53 9.26 1.18
N GLU A 2 -14.93 10.43 1.12
CA GLU A 2 -13.66 10.61 0.42
C GLU A 2 -12.66 9.57 0.97
N PRO A 3 -11.83 8.95 0.12
CA PRO A 3 -10.76 8.08 0.61
C PRO A 3 -9.94 8.81 1.69
N GLY A 4 -9.53 8.09 2.74
CA GLY A 4 -8.64 8.67 3.75
C GLY A 4 -7.26 8.95 3.13
N PRO A 5 -6.44 9.82 3.73
CA PRO A 5 -5.19 10.27 3.12
C PRO A 5 -4.21 9.13 2.78
N ILE A 6 -4.19 8.04 3.55
CA ILE A 6 -3.38 6.86 3.23
C ILE A 6 -3.92 6.12 1.99
N ALA A 7 -5.23 6.09 1.78
CA ALA A 7 -5.83 5.50 0.58
C ALA A 7 -5.50 6.34 -0.67
N ASP A 8 -5.43 7.66 -0.54
CA ASP A 8 -4.98 8.54 -1.62
C ASP A 8 -3.53 8.27 -2.00
N LEU A 9 -2.64 8.10 -1.00
CA LEU A 9 -1.24 7.72 -1.25
C LEU A 9 -1.12 6.36 -1.93
N LEU A 10 -1.95 5.39 -1.56
CA LEU A 10 -1.98 4.07 -2.21
C LEU A 10 -2.45 4.17 -3.66
N HIS A 11 -3.44 5.02 -3.94
CA HIS A 11 -3.90 5.30 -5.29
C HIS A 11 -2.79 5.95 -6.14
N GLU A 12 -2.12 6.97 -5.59
CA GLU A 12 -1.00 7.64 -6.27
C GLU A 12 0.18 6.70 -6.53
N ALA A 13 0.51 5.85 -5.56
CA ALA A 13 1.52 4.80 -5.73
C ALA A 13 1.15 3.88 -6.90
N ALA A 14 -0.11 3.47 -7.00
CA ALA A 14 -0.60 2.62 -8.09
C ALA A 14 -0.52 3.29 -9.45
N GLU A 15 -0.94 4.55 -9.56
CA GLU A 15 -0.80 5.31 -10.80
C GLU A 15 0.67 5.46 -11.23
N THR A 16 1.54 5.76 -10.28
CA THR A 16 2.97 5.93 -10.51
C THR A 16 3.61 4.60 -10.93
N HIS A 17 3.27 3.52 -10.23
CA HIS A 17 3.71 2.17 -10.53
C HIS A 17 3.30 1.74 -11.94
N HIS A 18 2.03 1.88 -12.31
CA HIS A 18 1.54 1.53 -13.64
C HIS A 18 2.24 2.34 -14.76
N ARG A 19 2.59 3.60 -14.50
CA ARG A 19 3.33 4.41 -15.48
C ARG A 19 4.76 3.91 -15.68
N VAL A 20 5.43 3.49 -14.61
CA VAL A 20 6.82 2.97 -14.64
C VAL A 20 6.86 1.55 -15.23
N TYR A 21 5.89 0.70 -14.88
CA TYR A 21 5.86 -0.74 -15.23
C TYR A 21 4.93 -1.08 -16.40
N ARG A 22 4.61 -0.12 -17.27
CA ARG A 22 3.69 -0.24 -18.42
C ARG A 22 3.99 -1.39 -19.40
N ILE A 23 5.15 -2.03 -19.30
CA ILE A 23 5.66 -3.06 -20.21
C ILE A 23 5.63 -4.46 -19.56
N THR A 24 5.19 -4.57 -18.30
CA THR A 24 5.03 -5.87 -17.64
C THR A 24 3.78 -6.57 -18.17
N ASP A 25 3.90 -7.83 -18.61
CA ASP A 25 2.79 -8.67 -19.08
C ASP A 25 1.94 -9.17 -17.89
N GLY A 26 1.61 -8.27 -16.97
CA GLY A 26 0.94 -8.53 -15.70
C GLY A 26 1.82 -9.12 -14.60
N GLU A 27 3.04 -9.57 -14.92
CA GLU A 27 3.96 -10.11 -13.91
C GLU A 27 4.90 -9.02 -13.38
N ASP A 28 4.70 -8.65 -12.13
CA ASP A 28 5.64 -7.83 -11.36
C ASP A 28 5.87 -8.48 -9.99
N PRO A 29 6.90 -9.33 -9.84
CA PRO A 29 7.17 -10.00 -8.57
C PRO A 29 7.65 -9.04 -7.47
N ASP A 30 8.08 -7.83 -7.84
CA ASP A 30 8.69 -6.86 -6.92
C ASP A 30 7.72 -5.76 -6.47
N TRP A 31 6.46 -5.81 -6.92
CA TRP A 31 5.44 -4.77 -6.70
C TRP A 31 5.39 -4.28 -5.24
N ALA A 32 5.36 -5.21 -4.28
CA ALA A 32 5.22 -4.86 -2.86
C ALA A 32 6.46 -4.16 -2.30
N SER A 33 7.64 -4.51 -2.80
CA SER A 33 8.89 -3.86 -2.41
C SER A 33 8.99 -2.45 -2.99
N TRP A 34 8.52 -2.27 -4.23
CA TRP A 34 8.44 -0.95 -4.87
C TRP A 34 7.44 -0.05 -4.14
N TYR A 35 6.24 -0.56 -3.83
CA TYR A 35 5.24 0.20 -3.08
C TYR A 35 5.76 0.59 -1.71
N ALA A 36 6.37 -0.34 -0.97
CA ALA A 36 6.92 -0.03 0.34
C ALA A 36 8.03 1.03 0.28
N GLN A 37 8.89 0.97 -0.74
CA GLN A 37 9.90 1.99 -0.98
C GLN A 37 9.26 3.36 -1.25
N TRP A 38 8.33 3.41 -2.20
CA TRP A 38 7.67 4.65 -2.60
C TRP A 38 6.90 5.28 -1.42
N LEU A 39 6.12 4.46 -0.71
CA LEU A 39 5.34 4.92 0.45
C LEU A 39 6.22 5.41 1.60
N VAL A 40 7.38 4.79 1.86
CA VAL A 40 8.22 5.18 2.99
C VAL A 40 9.09 6.40 2.66
N GLU A 41 9.60 6.49 1.43
CA GLU A 41 10.64 7.47 1.08
C GLU A 41 10.14 8.62 0.20
N LEU A 42 9.04 8.42 -0.54
CA LEU A 42 8.57 9.35 -1.56
C LEU A 42 7.14 9.86 -1.32
N SER A 43 6.56 9.60 -0.15
CA SER A 43 5.21 10.06 0.21
C SER A 43 5.09 10.49 1.67
N GLU A 44 3.92 11.02 2.02
CA GLU A 44 3.59 11.52 3.36
C GLU A 44 3.22 10.41 4.35
N LEU A 45 3.32 9.13 3.99
CA LEU A 45 2.92 8.02 4.87
C LEU A 45 3.62 8.07 6.25
N PRO A 46 4.94 8.33 6.38
CA PRO A 46 5.57 8.42 7.68
C PRO A 46 4.98 9.50 8.58
N GLN A 47 4.58 10.64 8.00
CA GLN A 47 3.95 11.74 8.73
C GLN A 47 2.54 11.37 9.16
N LEU A 48 1.76 10.73 8.29
CA LEU A 48 0.41 10.26 8.59
C LEU A 48 0.39 9.18 9.69
N LEU A 49 1.42 8.32 9.73
CA LEU A 49 1.57 7.29 10.76
C LEU A 49 2.25 7.80 12.04
N GLY A 50 2.81 9.01 12.04
CA GLY A 50 3.59 9.54 13.16
C GLY A 50 4.91 8.80 13.43
N ARG A 51 5.33 7.92 12.52
CA ARG A 51 6.56 7.14 12.57
C ARG A 51 6.94 6.68 11.17
N THR A 52 8.22 6.48 10.92
CA THR A 52 8.69 5.83 9.69
C THR A 52 8.56 4.32 9.82
N PRO A 53 7.73 3.64 9.00
CA PRO A 53 7.65 2.18 8.98
C PRO A 53 8.99 1.58 8.55
N VAL A 54 9.32 0.39 9.08
CA VAL A 54 10.43 -0.39 8.51
C VAL A 54 9.99 -0.91 7.14
N ARG A 55 10.77 -0.63 6.10
CA ARG A 55 10.41 -1.00 4.71
C ARG A 55 10.05 -2.47 4.55
N SER A 56 10.83 -3.39 5.12
CA SER A 56 10.55 -4.83 5.03
C SER A 56 9.26 -5.25 5.75
N GLU A 57 8.89 -4.55 6.84
CA GLU A 57 7.62 -4.78 7.54
C GLU A 57 6.45 -4.33 6.67
N LEU A 58 6.54 -3.15 6.05
CA LEU A 58 5.52 -2.65 5.14
C LEU A 58 5.40 -3.54 3.88
N THR A 59 6.51 -4.00 3.30
CA THR A 59 6.50 -4.97 2.19
C THR A 59 5.77 -6.25 2.58
N TYR A 60 6.08 -6.82 3.74
CA TYR A 60 5.39 -8.01 4.25
C TYR A 60 3.89 -7.75 4.40
N LEU A 61 3.51 -6.60 4.97
CA LEU A 61 2.12 -6.25 5.18
C LEU A 61 1.37 -6.12 3.85
N LEU A 62 1.94 -5.46 2.84
CA LEU A 62 1.33 -5.34 1.51
C LEU A 62 1.05 -6.71 0.88
N VAL A 63 2.03 -7.63 0.93
CA VAL A 63 1.84 -9.01 0.43
C VAL A 63 0.75 -9.76 1.19
N LEU A 64 0.66 -9.55 2.51
CA LEU A 64 -0.41 -10.15 3.31
C LEU A 64 -1.79 -9.64 2.89
N LEU A 65 -1.93 -8.32 2.71
CA LEU A 65 -3.20 -7.69 2.34
C LEU A 65 -3.68 -8.10 0.95
N ASP A 66 -2.75 -8.33 0.01
CA ASP A 66 -3.08 -8.82 -1.34
C ASP A 66 -3.72 -10.21 -1.30
N ARG A 67 -3.17 -11.11 -0.49
CA ARG A 67 -3.74 -12.44 -0.26
C ARG A 67 -5.11 -12.35 0.40
N GLU A 68 -5.26 -11.49 1.41
CA GLU A 68 -6.53 -11.30 2.11
C GLU A 68 -7.63 -10.73 1.20
N ILE A 69 -7.31 -9.80 0.29
CA ILE A 69 -8.29 -9.31 -0.68
C ILE A 69 -8.68 -10.40 -1.68
N ALA A 70 -7.72 -11.21 -2.14
CA ALA A 70 -8.03 -12.33 -3.02
C ALA A 70 -8.96 -13.36 -2.35
N ASP A 71 -8.81 -13.58 -1.05
CA ASP A 71 -9.62 -14.52 -0.27
C ASP A 71 -10.99 -13.96 0.13
N VAL A 72 -11.04 -12.71 0.62
CA VAL A 72 -12.24 -12.11 1.23
C VAL A 72 -13.10 -11.35 0.22
N GLN A 73 -12.52 -10.88 -0.89
CA GLN A 73 -13.16 -10.05 -1.92
C GLN A 73 -14.06 -8.95 -1.32
N PRO A 74 -13.48 -8.02 -0.54
CA PRO A 74 -14.25 -6.99 0.12
C PRO A 74 -15.00 -6.10 -0.89
N ALA A 75 -16.20 -5.65 -0.52
CA ALA A 75 -17.02 -4.76 -1.37
C ALA A 75 -16.46 -3.33 -1.49
N GLN A 76 -15.46 -2.98 -0.68
CA GLN A 76 -14.79 -1.67 -0.69
C GLN A 76 -13.57 -1.68 -1.63
N PRO A 77 -13.18 -0.52 -2.18
CA PRO A 77 -11.93 -0.39 -2.93
C PRO A 77 -10.72 -0.88 -2.12
N TRP A 78 -9.76 -1.49 -2.80
CA TRP A 78 -8.59 -2.10 -2.16
C TRP A 78 -7.76 -1.05 -1.41
N GLU A 79 -7.67 0.17 -1.93
CA GLU A 79 -6.94 1.29 -1.32
C GLU A 79 -7.49 1.58 0.08
N GLN A 80 -8.81 1.59 0.22
CA GLN A 80 -9.48 1.84 1.49
C GLN A 80 -9.27 0.67 2.47
N TYR A 81 -9.23 -0.56 1.95
CA TYR A 81 -8.99 -1.75 2.78
C TYR A 81 -7.56 -1.75 3.32
N TYR A 82 -6.59 -1.50 2.44
CA TYR A 82 -5.19 -1.43 2.77
C TYR A 82 -4.90 -0.28 3.73
N ALA A 83 -5.41 0.92 3.46
CA ALA A 83 -5.23 2.08 4.31
C ALA A 83 -5.69 1.85 5.75
N ARG A 84 -6.87 1.23 5.92
CA ARG A 84 -7.38 0.87 7.25
C ARG A 84 -6.44 -0.11 7.94
N ARG A 85 -6.05 -1.19 7.27
CA ARG A 85 -5.21 -2.24 7.85
C ARG A 85 -3.79 -1.79 8.16
N ILE A 86 -3.21 -0.94 7.32
CA ILE A 86 -1.90 -0.30 7.56
C ILE A 86 -2.00 0.59 8.80
N SER A 87 -3.02 1.44 8.89
CA SER A 87 -3.24 2.29 10.07
C SER A 87 -3.38 1.47 11.34
N GLU A 88 -4.21 0.42 11.32
CA GLU A 88 -4.43 -0.49 12.45
C GLU A 88 -3.14 -1.20 12.90
N HIS A 89 -2.35 -1.74 11.95
CA HIS A 89 -1.11 -2.46 12.22
C HIS A 89 -0.06 -1.58 12.91
N PHE A 90 0.08 -0.32 12.47
CA PHE A 90 1.07 0.62 13.02
C PHE A 90 0.57 1.40 14.24
N ALA A 91 -0.74 1.50 14.47
CA ALA A 91 -1.30 2.07 15.70
C ALA A 91 -1.18 1.12 16.91
N ALA A 92 -1.18 -0.19 16.67
CA ALA A 92 -1.07 -1.21 17.71
C ALA A 92 0.35 -1.41 18.28
N ARG A 93 1.35 -0.61 17.85
CA ARG A 93 2.77 -0.80 18.15
C ARG A 93 3.52 0.46 18.53
#